data_AF-A0A3M3U9L3-F1
#
_entry.id   AF-A0A3M3U9L3-F1
#
_cell.length_a   1.000
_cell.length_b   1.000
_cell.length_c   1.000
_cell.angle_alpha   90.00
_cell.angle_beta   90.00
_cell.angle_gamma   90.00
#
_symmetry.space_group_name_H-M   'P 1'
#
loop_
_entity.id
_entity.type
_entity.pdbx_description
1 polymer ?
#
loop_
_entity_poly.entity_id
_entity_poly.type
_entity_poly.pdbx_seq_one_letter_code
_entity_poly.pdbx_strand_id
1 'polypeptide(L)'
;MLASDRPTIGLSGASTALIKWPEWLRYCPVCFEDMAARFGEPYWRRSWQIQGIDACPEHGCQLLDSPIPFRRAQRHEFHPASPLFLPRGLRVSPAGEEAIRLVKAATQLLALEEVQSPGYGRWTNLYRYLATECGARRGRQVRAEVIWDKISASNRRDWLAANGLLTSGECPPWLFAMFRKHRKGFSALQHLIVWTSLRPGQHAGSLISEANTHQIDLVSYRSVQMLPAEIEHKQQYRTIWLQALAYHGGAKAARQDGAGACYAWLYRHDRHWLMVANQVRQHRQGNNSHIDWGARDRRLVRLLIRIGRGSEEDLGLPRRSRNWFLQKLPHRASVEHHLGQLPLCRTFLDRYAESVGEYQIRRLTAAMLEDVQTGITSRRWELEKRCGLEKSRMAPLTTAFIRLIGRWIE
;
A
#
# COMPACT_ATOMS: atom_id res chain seq x y z
N MET A 1 -17.12 9.13 -5.10
CA MET A 1 -16.97 9.31 -3.63
C MET A 1 -17.62 8.08 -3.00
N LEU A 2 -17.05 7.48 -1.95
CA LEU A 2 -17.71 6.33 -1.28
C LEU A 2 -18.69 6.90 -0.24
N ALA A 3 -19.92 6.40 -0.22
CA ALA A 3 -20.93 6.83 0.74
C ALA A 3 -20.53 6.46 2.17
N SER A 4 -20.96 7.26 3.14
CA SER A 4 -20.55 7.12 4.53
C SER A 4 -21.29 6.01 5.30
N ASP A 5 -21.75 4.94 4.63
CA ASP A 5 -22.67 3.94 5.17
C ASP A 5 -22.24 3.27 6.48
N ARG A 6 -20.93 3.07 6.69
CA ARG A 6 -20.34 2.58 7.95
C ARG A 6 -18.97 3.20 8.18
N PRO A 7 -18.48 3.40 9.43
CA PRO A 7 -17.11 3.86 9.65
C PRO A 7 -16.14 2.93 8.90
N THR A 8 -15.04 3.48 8.41
CA THR A 8 -14.04 2.69 7.68
C THR A 8 -13.06 2.13 8.69
N ILE A 9 -12.65 0.87 8.56
CA ILE A 9 -11.38 0.40 9.17
C ILE A 9 -10.28 1.19 8.45
N GLY A 10 -9.92 2.33 9.05
CA GLY A 10 -9.04 3.32 8.46
C GLY A 10 -7.62 2.80 8.27
N LEU A 11 -6.88 3.51 7.43
CA LEU A 11 -5.50 3.31 6.97
C LEU A 11 -4.41 3.15 8.06
N SER A 12 -4.79 3.09 9.33
CA SER A 12 -3.88 2.90 10.47
C SER A 12 -3.33 1.47 10.46
N GLY A 13 -2.05 1.35 10.09
CA GLY A 13 -1.35 0.06 9.91
C GLY A 13 -1.21 -0.40 8.45
N ALA A 14 -1.78 0.34 7.48
CA ALA A 14 -1.74 -0.03 6.07
C ALA A 14 -0.34 0.05 5.43
N SER A 15 0.63 0.73 6.03
CA SER A 15 1.99 0.83 5.46
C SER A 15 2.80 -0.47 5.56
N THR A 16 2.32 -1.47 6.30
CA THR A 16 2.96 -2.79 6.47
C THR A 16 2.00 -3.96 6.27
N ALA A 17 0.79 -3.72 5.74
CA ALA A 17 -0.23 -4.76 5.64
C ALA A 17 0.19 -5.81 4.59
N LEU A 18 0.37 -7.04 5.05
CA LEU A 18 0.48 -8.26 4.25
C LEU A 18 -0.70 -8.41 3.25
N ILE A 19 -1.83 -7.78 3.57
CA ILE A 19 -3.09 -7.90 2.86
C ILE A 19 -3.19 -6.85 1.76
N LYS A 20 -3.50 -7.32 0.57
CA LYS A 20 -3.67 -6.49 -0.61
C LYS A 20 -5.03 -5.80 -0.60
N TRP A 21 -5.06 -4.60 -1.16
CA TRP A 21 -6.33 -3.93 -1.48
C TRP A 21 -6.97 -4.63 -2.69
N PRO A 22 -8.31 -4.62 -2.82
CA PRO A 22 -8.96 -5.09 -4.03
C PRO A 22 -8.47 -4.27 -5.23
N GLU A 23 -8.43 -4.90 -6.40
CA GLU A 23 -8.00 -4.25 -7.63
C GLU A 23 -9.09 -3.33 -8.18
N TRP A 24 -10.35 -3.73 -8.03
CA TRP A 24 -11.54 -3.06 -8.55
C TRP A 24 -12.47 -2.60 -7.43
N LEU A 25 -13.27 -1.57 -7.68
CA LEU A 25 -14.39 -1.23 -6.81
C LEU A 25 -15.40 -2.36 -6.85
N ARG A 26 -15.82 -2.81 -5.68
CA ARG A 26 -16.79 -3.90 -5.54
C ARG A 26 -18.19 -3.39 -5.27
N TYR A 27 -19.20 -4.16 -5.66
CA TYR A 27 -20.59 -3.87 -5.37
C TYR A 27 -21.42 -5.12 -5.13
N CYS A 28 -22.55 -4.95 -4.44
CA CYS A 28 -23.58 -5.97 -4.33
C CYS A 28 -24.64 -5.70 -5.40
N PRO A 29 -24.97 -6.68 -6.28
CA PRO A 29 -25.96 -6.48 -7.32
C PRO A 29 -27.36 -6.23 -6.77
N VAL A 30 -27.75 -6.93 -5.70
CA VAL A 30 -29.06 -6.75 -5.06
C VAL A 30 -29.16 -5.39 -4.38
N CYS A 31 -28.10 -4.93 -3.71
CA CYS A 31 -28.06 -3.58 -3.16
C CYS A 31 -28.17 -2.50 -4.25
N PHE A 32 -27.59 -2.73 -5.43
CA PHE A 32 -27.68 -1.78 -6.54
C PHE A 32 -29.11 -1.63 -7.03
N GLU A 33 -29.81 -2.75 -7.19
CA GLU A 33 -31.24 -2.75 -7.54
C GLU A 33 -32.07 -2.07 -6.45
N ASP A 34 -31.85 -2.42 -5.19
CA ASP A 34 -32.55 -1.79 -4.04
C ASP A 34 -32.30 -0.27 -3.99
N MET A 35 -31.07 0.17 -4.25
CA MET A 35 -30.73 1.59 -4.26
C MET A 35 -31.36 2.33 -5.44
N ALA A 36 -31.30 1.76 -6.64
CA ALA A 36 -31.91 2.33 -7.82
C ALA A 36 -33.43 2.46 -7.64
N ALA A 37 -34.08 1.44 -7.08
CA ALA A 37 -35.51 1.47 -6.78
C ALA A 37 -35.88 2.51 -5.71
N ARG A 38 -35.06 2.68 -4.66
CA ARG A 38 -35.38 3.56 -3.52
C ARG A 38 -34.95 5.01 -3.72
N PHE A 39 -33.84 5.25 -4.40
CA PHE A 39 -33.19 6.55 -4.49
C PHE A 39 -33.03 7.06 -5.93
N GLY A 40 -33.42 6.26 -6.94
CA GLY A 40 -33.26 6.59 -8.36
C GLY A 40 -31.86 6.31 -8.92
N GLU A 41 -30.85 6.19 -8.06
CA GLU A 41 -29.47 5.89 -8.47
C GLU A 41 -28.71 5.04 -7.42
N PRO A 42 -27.83 4.13 -7.85
CA PRO A 42 -26.95 3.42 -6.94
C PRO A 42 -25.78 4.28 -6.49
N TYR A 43 -25.15 3.91 -5.38
CA TYR A 43 -23.94 4.55 -4.88
C TYR A 43 -22.95 3.52 -4.33
N TRP A 44 -21.67 3.88 -4.29
CA TRP A 44 -20.63 3.01 -3.74
C TRP A 44 -20.67 2.98 -2.22
N ARG A 45 -20.78 1.78 -1.62
CA ARG A 45 -20.62 1.60 -0.17
C ARG A 45 -19.18 1.33 0.24
N ARG A 46 -18.77 1.86 1.40
CA ARG A 46 -17.47 1.58 2.01
C ARG A 46 -17.40 0.15 2.54
N SER A 47 -18.52 -0.37 3.03
CA SER A 47 -18.62 -1.73 3.58
C SER A 47 -18.23 -2.81 2.57
N TRP A 48 -18.47 -2.60 1.26
CA TRP A 48 -18.04 -3.52 0.20
C TRP A 48 -16.54 -3.47 -0.09
N GLN A 49 -15.82 -2.44 0.36
CA GLN A 49 -14.40 -2.25 0.04
C GLN A 49 -13.46 -2.71 1.16
N ILE A 50 -13.99 -3.35 2.21
CA ILE A 50 -13.19 -3.86 3.33
C ILE A 50 -12.28 -4.99 2.82
N GLN A 51 -11.00 -4.93 3.17
CA GLN A 51 -10.00 -5.93 2.80
C GLN A 51 -10.41 -7.33 3.27
N GLY A 52 -10.29 -8.33 2.40
CA GLY A 52 -10.69 -9.71 2.66
C GLY A 52 -12.20 -9.98 2.58
N ILE A 53 -13.05 -8.98 2.78
CA ILE A 53 -14.50 -9.20 2.78
C ILE A 53 -15.01 -9.27 1.34
N ASP A 54 -15.57 -10.40 0.93
CA ASP A 54 -16.10 -10.67 -0.41
C ASP A 54 -17.61 -10.97 -0.42
N ALA A 55 -18.29 -10.81 0.71
CA ALA A 55 -19.74 -10.96 0.85
C ALA A 55 -20.44 -9.63 1.17
N CYS A 56 -21.68 -9.49 0.70
CA CYS A 56 -22.55 -8.39 1.07
C CYS A 56 -23.06 -8.58 2.51
N PRO A 57 -22.94 -7.57 3.40
CA PRO A 57 -23.48 -7.67 4.76
C PRO A 57 -25.02 -7.68 4.81
N GLU A 58 -25.69 -7.10 3.81
CA GLU A 58 -27.16 -6.98 3.78
C GLU A 58 -27.81 -8.22 3.16
N HIS A 59 -27.27 -8.69 2.03
CA HIS A 59 -27.90 -9.73 1.21
C HIS A 59 -27.20 -11.09 1.25
N GLY A 60 -26.03 -11.19 1.88
CA GLY A 60 -25.29 -12.45 1.99
C GLY A 60 -24.81 -13.03 0.65
N CYS A 61 -24.85 -12.27 -0.44
CA CYS A 61 -24.37 -12.69 -1.74
C CYS A 61 -22.89 -12.31 -1.95
N GLN A 62 -22.23 -12.95 -2.92
CA GLN A 62 -20.88 -12.59 -3.31
C GLN A 62 -20.85 -11.18 -3.91
N LEU A 63 -19.85 -10.38 -3.54
CA LEU A 63 -19.58 -9.08 -4.13
C LEU A 63 -18.95 -9.23 -5.52
N LEU A 64 -19.37 -8.38 -6.45
CA LEU A 64 -18.86 -8.36 -7.82
C LEU A 64 -17.86 -7.23 -8.01
N ASP A 65 -16.85 -7.46 -8.85
CA ASP A 65 -15.93 -6.42 -9.30
C ASP A 65 -16.58 -5.56 -10.39
N SER A 66 -16.42 -4.25 -10.28
CA SER A 66 -16.78 -3.30 -11.34
C SER A 66 -15.62 -3.08 -12.32
N PRO A 67 -15.85 -2.48 -13.49
CA PRO A 67 -14.77 -2.09 -14.39
C PRO A 67 -13.92 -0.91 -13.88
N ILE A 68 -14.20 -0.37 -12.69
CA ILE A 68 -13.53 0.80 -12.14
C ILE A 68 -12.45 0.37 -11.15
N PRO A 69 -11.18 0.80 -11.32
CA PRO A 69 -10.11 0.50 -10.38
C PRO A 69 -10.41 1.02 -8.97
N PHE A 70 -10.10 0.23 -7.94
CA PHE A 70 -10.25 0.65 -6.55
C PHE A 70 -9.37 1.87 -6.24
N ARG A 71 -8.12 1.85 -6.73
CA ARG A 71 -7.19 2.97 -6.62
C ARG A 71 -7.37 3.91 -7.80
N ARG A 72 -7.73 5.17 -7.49
CA ARG A 72 -7.85 6.22 -8.49
C ARG A 72 -6.49 6.56 -9.09
N ALA A 73 -6.46 6.78 -10.40
CA ALA A 73 -5.26 7.28 -11.08
C ALA A 73 -5.03 8.76 -10.74
N GLN A 74 -6.10 9.53 -10.58
CA GLN A 74 -6.06 10.96 -10.28
C GLN A 74 -6.87 11.32 -9.01
N ARG A 75 -6.42 12.35 -8.29
CA ARG A 75 -7.02 12.76 -6.99
C ARG A 75 -8.48 13.23 -7.12
N HIS A 76 -8.83 13.88 -8.22
CA HIS A 76 -10.16 14.46 -8.45
C HIS A 76 -11.04 13.62 -9.38
N GLU A 77 -10.61 12.39 -9.69
CA GLU A 77 -11.39 11.48 -10.52
C GLU A 77 -12.66 11.05 -9.78
N PHE A 78 -13.80 11.21 -10.45
CA PHE A 78 -15.11 10.80 -9.95
C PHE A 78 -15.67 9.72 -10.85
N HIS A 79 -15.91 8.55 -10.26
CA HIS A 79 -16.54 7.42 -10.92
C HIS A 79 -17.92 7.18 -10.29
N PRO A 80 -19.03 7.45 -11.00
CA PRO A 80 -20.36 7.16 -10.49
C PRO A 80 -20.57 5.64 -10.37
N ALA A 81 -21.35 5.23 -9.38
CA ALA A 81 -21.91 3.88 -9.41
C ALA A 81 -22.97 3.85 -10.51
N SER A 82 -22.97 2.81 -11.34
CA SER A 82 -23.88 2.72 -12.48
C SER A 82 -24.62 1.39 -12.47
N PRO A 83 -25.95 1.39 -12.66
CA PRO A 83 -26.70 0.15 -12.89
C PRO A 83 -26.19 -0.61 -14.13
N LEU A 84 -25.52 0.08 -15.06
CA LEU A 84 -24.94 -0.53 -16.26
C LEU A 84 -23.82 -1.54 -15.95
N PHE A 85 -23.29 -1.55 -14.72
CA PHE A 85 -22.32 -2.57 -14.32
C PHE A 85 -22.96 -3.94 -14.12
N LEU A 86 -24.28 -4.02 -13.92
CA LEU A 86 -25.01 -5.28 -13.78
C LEU A 86 -24.96 -6.05 -15.10
N PRO A 87 -24.33 -7.24 -15.14
CA PRO A 87 -24.33 -8.08 -16.33
C PRO A 87 -25.77 -8.46 -16.70
N ARG A 88 -26.07 -8.49 -18.01
CA ARG A 88 -27.38 -8.98 -18.47
C ARG A 88 -27.54 -10.45 -18.09
N GLY A 89 -28.65 -10.80 -17.45
CA GLY A 89 -28.92 -12.16 -16.99
C GLY A 89 -28.08 -12.60 -15.79
N LEU A 90 -27.57 -11.65 -15.00
CA LEU A 90 -26.81 -11.93 -13.80
C LEU A 90 -27.58 -12.87 -12.86
N ARG A 91 -26.94 -13.99 -12.50
CA ARG A 91 -27.38 -14.84 -11.39
C ARG A 91 -26.60 -14.44 -10.15
N VAL A 92 -27.30 -13.99 -9.12
CA VAL A 92 -26.70 -13.63 -7.84
C VAL A 92 -26.26 -14.91 -7.13
N SER A 93 -24.95 -15.08 -6.98
CA SER A 93 -24.39 -16.22 -6.24
C SER A 93 -24.44 -15.95 -4.73
N PRO A 94 -24.98 -16.88 -3.92
CA PRO A 94 -24.88 -16.79 -2.46
C PRO A 94 -23.40 -16.87 -2.05
N ALA A 95 -23.01 -16.11 -1.03
CA ALA A 95 -21.67 -16.21 -0.47
C ALA A 95 -21.54 -17.48 0.37
N GLY A 96 -20.32 -18.03 0.44
CA GLY A 96 -20.02 -19.14 1.33
C GLY A 96 -20.20 -18.78 2.81
N GLU A 97 -20.47 -19.77 3.66
CA GLU A 97 -20.68 -19.57 5.10
C GLU A 97 -19.47 -18.90 5.79
N GLU A 98 -18.26 -19.18 5.33
CA GLU A 98 -17.03 -18.53 5.80
C GLU A 98 -17.01 -17.03 5.51
N ALA A 99 -17.40 -16.64 4.30
CA ALA A 99 -17.48 -15.24 3.90
C ALA A 99 -18.57 -14.50 4.68
N ILE A 100 -19.70 -15.16 4.91
CA ILE A 100 -20.80 -14.64 5.75
C ILE A 100 -20.33 -14.41 7.19
N ARG A 101 -19.61 -15.37 7.79
CA ARG A 101 -19.04 -15.22 9.13
C ARG A 101 -18.07 -14.04 9.21
N LEU A 102 -17.21 -13.88 8.22
CA LEU A 102 -16.25 -12.78 8.16
C LEU A 102 -16.92 -11.42 8.00
N VAL A 103 -17.88 -11.27 7.08
CA VAL A 103 -18.58 -9.99 6.90
C VAL A 103 -19.42 -9.62 8.12
N LYS A 104 -20.02 -10.61 8.81
CA LYS A 104 -20.73 -10.38 10.07
C LYS A 104 -19.78 -9.85 11.14
N ALA A 105 -18.64 -10.49 11.34
CA ALA A 105 -17.65 -10.04 12.32
C ALA A 105 -17.04 -8.67 11.97
N ALA A 106 -16.78 -8.40 10.68
CA ALA A 106 -16.33 -7.08 10.21
C ALA A 106 -17.40 -6.00 10.45
N THR A 107 -18.67 -6.32 10.18
CA THR A 107 -19.81 -5.44 10.46
C THR A 107 -19.90 -5.08 11.93
N GLN A 108 -19.74 -6.06 12.82
CA GLN A 108 -19.72 -5.84 14.26
C GLN A 108 -18.60 -4.90 14.67
N LEU A 109 -17.39 -5.08 14.13
CA LEU A 109 -16.27 -4.17 14.39
C LEU A 109 -16.55 -2.73 13.93
N LEU A 110 -17.22 -2.56 12.79
CA LEU A 110 -17.62 -1.25 12.30
C LEU A 110 -18.74 -0.61 13.11
N ALA A 111 -19.56 -1.41 13.80
CA ALA A 111 -20.62 -0.90 14.67
C ALA A 111 -20.11 -0.55 16.07
N LEU A 112 -18.85 -0.86 16.42
CA LEU A 112 -18.30 -0.49 17.71
C LEU A 112 -18.04 1.01 17.78
N GLU A 113 -18.46 1.61 18.89
CA GLU A 113 -18.07 2.97 19.27
C GLU A 113 -16.55 3.04 19.56
N GLU A 114 -16.01 4.23 19.81
CA GLU A 114 -14.58 4.42 20.09
C GLU A 114 -14.14 3.67 21.36
N VAL A 115 -13.70 2.43 21.20
CA VAL A 115 -13.14 1.60 22.26
C VAL A 115 -11.62 1.74 22.25
N GLN A 116 -11.03 1.98 23.42
CA GLN A 116 -9.58 1.95 23.55
C GLN A 116 -9.02 0.57 23.23
N SER A 117 -7.94 0.53 22.44
CA SER A 117 -7.25 -0.72 22.12
C SER A 117 -6.73 -1.40 23.40
N PRO A 118 -6.90 -2.73 23.54
CA PRO A 118 -6.33 -3.49 24.65
C PRO A 118 -4.81 -3.31 24.80
N GLY A 119 -4.10 -2.97 23.73
CA GLY A 119 -2.65 -2.88 23.75
C GLY A 119 -1.97 -4.25 23.77
N TYR A 120 -0.66 -4.28 23.52
CA TYR A 120 0.04 -5.52 23.17
C TYR A 120 0.07 -6.58 24.28
N GLY A 121 0.15 -6.18 25.54
CA GLY A 121 0.17 -7.12 26.67
C GLY A 121 -1.14 -7.90 26.79
N ARG A 122 -2.26 -7.17 26.74
CA ARG A 122 -3.61 -7.74 26.83
C ARG A 122 -3.96 -8.59 25.61
N TRP A 123 -3.62 -8.13 24.40
CA TRP A 123 -3.73 -8.96 23.20
C TRP A 123 -2.92 -10.25 23.29
N THR A 124 -1.69 -10.19 23.80
CA THR A 124 -0.86 -11.40 23.98
C THR A 124 -1.57 -12.42 24.87
N ASN A 125 -2.24 -11.98 25.93
CA ASN A 125 -2.90 -12.87 26.87
C ASN A 125 -4.21 -13.45 26.33
N LEU A 126 -5.02 -12.66 25.61
CA LEU A 126 -6.17 -13.20 24.88
C LEU A 126 -5.75 -14.31 23.91
N TYR A 127 -4.74 -14.07 23.07
CA TYR A 127 -4.30 -15.05 22.08
C TYR A 127 -3.72 -16.31 22.72
N ARG A 128 -3.04 -16.18 23.86
CA ARG A 128 -2.61 -17.34 24.65
C ARG A 128 -3.78 -18.12 25.25
N TYR A 129 -4.84 -17.42 25.66
CA TYR A 129 -6.05 -18.05 26.16
C TYR A 129 -6.77 -18.82 25.04
N LEU A 130 -6.96 -18.19 23.86
CA LEU A 130 -7.49 -18.87 22.67
C LEU A 130 -6.67 -20.10 22.28
N ALA A 131 -5.34 -20.04 22.38
CA ALA A 131 -4.48 -21.19 22.14
C ALA A 131 -4.68 -22.31 23.17
N THR A 132 -4.90 -21.98 24.46
CA THR A 132 -5.23 -22.97 25.49
C THR A 132 -6.57 -23.64 25.19
N GLU A 133 -7.60 -22.84 24.91
CA GLU A 133 -8.97 -23.31 24.67
C GLU A 133 -9.06 -24.28 23.49
N CYS A 134 -8.32 -24.00 22.41
CA CYS A 134 -8.29 -24.86 21.24
C CYS A 134 -7.31 -26.05 21.34
N GLY A 135 -6.70 -26.29 22.51
CA GLY A 135 -5.77 -27.38 22.75
C GLY A 135 -4.37 -27.19 22.13
N ALA A 136 -4.06 -25.98 21.65
CA ALA A 136 -2.83 -25.65 20.94
C ALA A 136 -1.69 -25.19 21.86
N ARG A 137 -1.72 -25.50 23.17
CA ARG A 137 -0.73 -25.02 24.13
C ARG A 137 -0.14 -26.14 24.97
N ARG A 138 1.20 -26.16 25.08
CA ARG A 138 1.97 -27.03 25.99
C ARG A 138 2.81 -26.14 26.92
N GLY A 139 2.33 -25.93 28.14
CA GLY A 139 2.96 -25.01 29.10
C GLY A 139 3.04 -23.57 28.57
N ARG A 140 4.25 -23.08 28.27
CA ARG A 140 4.47 -21.73 27.69
C ARG A 140 4.59 -21.74 26.16
N GLN A 141 4.65 -22.90 25.52
CA GLN A 141 4.78 -23.02 24.08
C GLN A 141 3.39 -23.12 23.42
N VAL A 142 3.23 -22.40 22.31
CA VAL A 142 2.04 -22.47 21.46
C VAL A 142 2.39 -23.29 20.21
N ARG A 143 1.58 -24.31 19.92
CA ARG A 143 1.63 -25.14 18.72
C ARG A 143 0.81 -24.45 17.63
N ALA A 144 1.46 -23.58 16.86
CA ALA A 144 0.77 -22.78 15.84
C ALA A 144 0.17 -23.65 14.73
N GLU A 145 0.69 -24.86 14.53
CA GLU A 145 0.21 -25.83 13.54
C GLU A 145 -1.24 -26.23 13.85
N VAL A 146 -1.57 -26.50 15.11
CA VAL A 146 -2.94 -26.87 15.53
C VAL A 146 -3.94 -25.74 15.28
N ILE A 147 -3.51 -24.49 15.47
CA ILE A 147 -4.34 -23.31 15.17
C ILE A 147 -4.48 -23.16 13.65
N TRP A 148 -3.40 -23.39 12.91
CA TRP A 148 -3.41 -23.31 11.46
C TRP A 148 -4.31 -24.36 10.81
N ASP A 149 -4.36 -25.58 11.34
CA ASP A 149 -5.28 -26.64 10.89
C ASP A 149 -6.74 -26.19 11.05
N LYS A 150 -7.08 -25.56 12.17
CA LYS A 150 -8.42 -25.01 12.42
C LYS A 150 -8.77 -23.87 11.45
N ILE A 151 -7.82 -22.97 11.18
CA ILE A 151 -8.01 -21.87 10.20
C ILE A 151 -8.15 -22.43 8.78
N SER A 152 -7.36 -23.44 8.42
CA SER A 152 -7.38 -24.05 7.09
C SER A 152 -8.64 -24.89 6.86
N ALA A 153 -9.22 -25.46 7.92
CA ALA A 153 -10.48 -26.19 7.86
C ALA A 153 -11.70 -25.25 7.69
N SER A 154 -11.61 -24.01 8.18
CA SER A 154 -12.72 -23.05 8.16
C SER A 154 -12.67 -22.04 7.00
N ASN A 155 -11.57 -21.97 6.25
CA ASN A 155 -11.35 -20.99 5.18
C ASN A 155 -10.78 -21.65 3.93
N ARG A 156 -11.20 -21.17 2.75
CA ARG A 156 -10.67 -21.66 1.48
C ARG A 156 -9.20 -21.20 1.27
N ARG A 157 -8.34 -22.11 0.82
CA ARG A 157 -6.88 -21.89 0.68
C ARG A 157 -6.55 -20.85 -0.40
N ASP A 158 -7.26 -20.88 -1.51
CA ASP A 158 -7.16 -19.90 -2.61
C ASP A 158 -7.49 -18.48 -2.12
N TRP A 159 -8.54 -18.33 -1.31
CA TRP A 159 -8.91 -17.05 -0.71
C TRP A 159 -7.85 -16.55 0.29
N LEU A 160 -7.27 -17.43 1.11
CA LEU A 160 -6.17 -17.06 2.02
C LEU A 160 -4.93 -16.58 1.25
N ALA A 161 -4.60 -17.23 0.14
CA ALA A 161 -3.50 -16.84 -0.73
C ALA A 161 -3.77 -15.50 -1.44
N ALA A 162 -4.98 -15.31 -1.98
CA ALA A 162 -5.41 -14.07 -2.63
C ALA A 162 -5.31 -12.85 -1.69
N ASN A 163 -5.59 -13.05 -0.41
CA ASN A 163 -5.48 -12.02 0.63
C ASN A 163 -4.08 -11.90 1.25
N GLY A 164 -3.07 -12.58 0.70
CA GLY A 164 -1.68 -12.53 1.15
C GLY A 164 -1.42 -13.22 2.49
N LEU A 165 -2.40 -13.94 3.04
CA LEU A 165 -2.30 -14.59 4.36
C LEU A 165 -1.60 -15.94 4.30
N LEU A 166 -1.46 -16.50 3.10
CA LEU A 166 -0.78 -17.75 2.81
C LEU A 166 0.28 -17.53 1.71
N THR A 167 1.54 -17.79 2.02
CA THR A 167 2.67 -17.66 1.08
C THR A 167 3.26 -19.00 0.63
N SER A 168 3.08 -20.06 1.44
CA SER A 168 3.58 -21.41 1.19
C SER A 168 2.53 -22.43 1.65
N GLY A 169 2.79 -23.73 1.50
CA GLY A 169 1.89 -24.78 2.01
C GLY A 169 1.85 -24.91 3.54
N GLU A 170 2.66 -24.15 4.27
CA GLU A 170 2.90 -24.28 5.71
C GLU A 170 2.23 -23.17 6.53
N CYS A 171 2.32 -23.29 7.86
CA CYS A 171 1.83 -22.31 8.81
C CYS A 171 2.53 -20.95 8.63
N PRO A 172 1.79 -19.85 8.43
CA PRO A 172 2.39 -18.57 8.05
C PRO A 172 3.10 -17.89 9.24
N PRO A 173 4.25 -17.20 9.01
CA PRO A 173 5.04 -16.57 10.07
C PRO A 173 4.29 -15.55 10.94
N TRP A 174 3.26 -14.91 10.38
CA TRP A 174 2.45 -13.94 11.11
C TRP A 174 1.64 -14.60 12.23
N LEU A 175 1.22 -15.85 12.07
CA LEU A 175 0.44 -16.59 13.07
C LEU A 175 1.31 -16.88 14.30
N PHE A 176 2.54 -17.33 14.08
CA PHE A 176 3.53 -17.47 15.16
C PHE A 176 3.77 -16.14 15.89
N ALA A 177 3.91 -15.04 15.15
CA ALA A 177 4.13 -13.72 15.74
C ALA A 177 2.94 -13.27 16.59
N MET A 178 1.71 -13.55 16.15
CA MET A 178 0.46 -13.20 16.82
C MET A 178 0.29 -13.99 18.13
N PHE A 179 0.49 -15.31 18.11
CA PHE A 179 0.23 -16.15 19.28
C PHE A 179 1.35 -16.20 20.33
N ARG A 180 2.58 -15.75 20.03
CA ARG A 180 3.71 -15.74 20.99
C ARG A 180 3.72 -14.52 21.92
N LYS A 181 4.00 -13.35 21.35
CA LYS A 181 4.02 -12.04 22.03
C LYS A 181 3.72 -10.98 20.98
N HIS A 182 2.61 -10.26 21.16
CA HIS A 182 2.30 -9.11 20.33
C HIS A 182 3.39 -8.05 20.53
N ARG A 183 4.10 -7.71 19.46
CA ARG A 183 5.14 -6.68 19.43
C ARG A 183 4.86 -5.60 18.39
N LYS A 184 3.80 -5.79 17.61
CA LYS A 184 3.35 -4.93 16.51
C LYS A 184 1.83 -5.08 16.37
N GLY A 185 1.21 -4.13 15.68
CA GLY A 185 -0.17 -4.29 15.21
C GLY A 185 -0.28 -5.40 14.17
N PHE A 186 -1.40 -6.12 14.20
CA PHE A 186 -1.84 -7.02 13.15
C PHE A 186 -3.08 -6.42 12.48
N SER A 187 -3.36 -6.83 11.24
CA SER A 187 -4.53 -6.30 10.53
C SER A 187 -5.83 -6.83 11.12
N ALA A 188 -6.92 -6.09 10.92
CA ALA A 188 -8.25 -6.53 11.31
C ALA A 188 -8.60 -7.90 10.72
N LEU A 189 -8.28 -8.15 9.44
CA LEU A 189 -8.54 -9.45 8.81
C LEU A 189 -7.79 -10.62 9.47
N GLN A 190 -6.53 -10.42 9.89
CA GLN A 190 -5.78 -11.44 10.62
C GLN A 190 -6.47 -11.78 11.96
N HIS A 191 -6.96 -10.77 12.68
CA HIS A 191 -7.75 -10.97 13.88
C HIS A 191 -9.06 -11.71 13.59
N LEU A 192 -9.84 -11.22 12.62
CA LEU A 192 -11.13 -11.77 12.24
C LEU A 192 -11.06 -13.25 11.85
N ILE A 193 -10.05 -13.66 11.08
CA ILE A 193 -9.89 -15.06 10.67
C ILE A 193 -9.62 -15.96 11.87
N VAL A 194 -8.76 -15.53 12.79
CA VAL A 194 -8.51 -16.31 14.02
C VAL A 194 -9.79 -16.42 14.84
N TRP A 195 -10.50 -15.30 15.04
CA TRP A 195 -11.72 -15.28 15.85
C TRP A 195 -12.83 -16.15 15.26
N THR A 196 -13.12 -15.98 13.97
CA THR A 196 -14.17 -16.74 13.27
C THR A 196 -13.84 -18.22 13.11
N SER A 197 -12.55 -18.60 13.16
CA SER A 197 -12.11 -20.00 13.09
C SER A 197 -12.07 -20.70 14.44
N LEU A 198 -11.64 -20.00 15.51
CA LEU A 198 -11.51 -20.60 16.85
C LEU A 198 -12.80 -20.51 17.67
N ARG A 199 -13.58 -19.44 17.50
CA ARG A 199 -14.87 -19.22 18.17
C ARG A 199 -15.92 -18.75 17.17
N PRO A 200 -16.40 -19.63 16.27
CA PRO A 200 -17.41 -19.26 15.28
C PRO A 200 -18.67 -18.73 15.98
N GLY A 201 -19.20 -17.60 15.49
CA GLY A 201 -20.41 -16.97 16.02
C GLY A 201 -20.19 -16.00 17.19
N GLN A 202 -19.02 -15.98 17.82
CA GLN A 202 -18.70 -15.03 18.88
C GLN A 202 -18.69 -13.59 18.34
N HIS A 203 -19.30 -12.67 19.08
CA HIS A 203 -19.33 -11.26 18.71
C HIS A 203 -17.95 -10.60 18.83
N ALA A 204 -17.50 -9.90 17.79
CA ALA A 204 -16.16 -9.30 17.73
C ALA A 204 -15.90 -8.29 18.88
N GLY A 205 -16.91 -7.50 19.23
CA GLY A 205 -16.84 -6.58 20.37
C GLY A 205 -16.60 -7.28 21.70
N SER A 206 -17.21 -8.45 21.92
CA SER A 206 -17.05 -9.22 23.15
C SER A 206 -15.63 -9.76 23.30
N LEU A 207 -14.97 -10.13 22.19
CA LEU A 207 -13.56 -10.54 22.20
C LEU A 207 -12.61 -9.38 22.54
N ILE A 208 -12.93 -8.18 22.08
CA ILE A 208 -12.18 -6.96 22.45
C ILE A 208 -12.38 -6.65 23.93
N SER A 209 -13.61 -6.75 24.43
CA SER A 209 -13.91 -6.59 25.85
C SER A 209 -13.19 -7.63 26.71
N GLU A 210 -13.20 -8.90 26.30
CA GLU A 210 -12.46 -10.00 26.95
C GLU A 210 -10.95 -9.72 26.95
N ALA A 211 -10.40 -9.24 25.83
CA ALA A 211 -9.01 -8.79 25.79
C ALA A 211 -8.72 -7.73 26.85
N ASN A 212 -9.62 -6.77 27.04
CA ASN A 212 -9.49 -5.73 28.05
C ASN A 212 -9.54 -6.25 29.49
N THR A 213 -10.20 -7.38 29.74
CA THR A 213 -10.25 -8.02 31.08
C THR A 213 -8.97 -8.78 31.44
N HIS A 214 -8.19 -9.22 30.45
CA HIS A 214 -6.95 -9.93 30.73
C HIS A 214 -5.93 -8.99 31.38
N GLN A 215 -5.46 -9.35 32.58
CA GLN A 215 -4.36 -8.65 33.22
C GLN A 215 -3.11 -8.74 32.35
N ILE A 216 -2.31 -7.67 32.32
CA ILE A 216 -1.00 -7.71 31.67
C ILE A 216 -0.10 -8.63 32.49
N ASP A 217 0.46 -9.66 31.87
CA ASP A 217 1.49 -10.50 32.50
C ASP A 217 2.73 -9.63 32.82
N LEU A 218 2.75 -9.02 34.01
CA LEU A 218 3.92 -8.32 34.54
C LEU A 218 5.13 -9.26 34.66
N VAL A 219 4.88 -10.58 34.72
CA VAL A 219 5.90 -11.64 34.74
C VAL A 219 6.74 -11.68 33.45
N SER A 220 6.27 -11.11 32.33
CA SER A 220 7.12 -10.96 31.13
C SER A 220 8.25 -9.94 31.32
N TYR A 221 8.19 -9.12 32.37
CA TYR A 221 9.28 -8.25 32.84
C TYR A 221 10.03 -8.91 34.01
N ARG A 222 10.27 -10.22 33.98
CA ARG A 222 11.43 -10.73 34.72
C ARG A 222 12.63 -9.93 34.23
N SER A 223 13.07 -8.98 35.05
CA SER A 223 14.38 -8.35 34.93
C SER A 223 15.35 -9.51 34.73
N VAL A 224 16.20 -9.41 33.71
CA VAL A 224 17.31 -10.35 33.58
C VAL A 224 18.05 -10.27 34.91
N GLN A 225 17.98 -11.34 35.73
CA GLN A 225 18.76 -11.41 36.96
C GLN A 225 20.21 -11.24 36.54
N MET A 226 20.81 -10.13 36.96
CA MET A 226 22.19 -9.84 36.57
C MET A 226 23.08 -10.84 37.28
N LEU A 227 23.92 -11.50 36.51
CA LEU A 227 24.95 -12.36 37.09
C LEU A 227 26.01 -11.45 37.72
N PRO A 228 26.45 -11.74 38.97
CA PRO A 228 27.53 -10.99 39.59
C PRO A 228 28.79 -11.08 38.73
N ALA A 229 29.53 -9.98 38.67
CA ALA A 229 30.83 -9.90 38.04
C ALA A 229 31.58 -8.73 38.68
N GLU A 230 32.89 -8.88 38.80
CA GLU A 230 33.78 -7.82 39.31
C GLU A 230 33.74 -6.59 38.41
N ILE A 231 34.01 -5.44 39.01
CA ILE A 231 33.95 -4.14 38.33
C ILE A 231 34.98 -4.08 37.19
N GLU A 232 36.17 -4.64 37.40
CA GLU A 232 37.24 -4.68 36.39
C GLU A 232 36.83 -5.48 35.15
N HIS A 233 36.26 -6.67 35.35
CA HIS A 233 35.72 -7.48 34.26
C HIS A 233 34.62 -6.72 33.50
N LYS A 234 33.73 -6.01 34.19
CA LYS A 234 32.73 -5.17 33.51
C LYS A 234 33.39 -4.08 32.67
N GLN A 235 34.39 -3.39 33.20
CA GLN A 235 35.11 -2.32 32.48
C GLN A 235 35.83 -2.84 31.24
N GLN A 236 36.47 -4.01 31.31
CA GLN A 236 37.13 -4.63 30.15
C GLN A 236 36.13 -4.89 29.01
N TYR A 237 35.00 -5.53 29.32
CA TYR A 237 33.95 -5.80 28.33
C TYR A 237 33.31 -4.52 27.80
N ARG A 238 33.13 -3.49 28.64
CA ARG A 238 32.66 -2.17 28.19
C ARG A 238 33.59 -1.55 27.15
N THR A 239 34.91 -1.61 27.37
CA THR A 239 35.92 -1.08 26.44
C THR A 239 35.91 -1.82 25.11
N ILE A 240 35.89 -3.16 25.15
CA ILE A 240 35.81 -4.01 23.94
C ILE A 240 34.53 -3.67 23.15
N TRP A 241 33.39 -3.50 23.84
CA TRP A 241 32.13 -3.16 23.20
C TRP A 241 32.15 -1.76 22.56
N LEU A 242 32.73 -0.76 23.23
CA LEU A 242 32.84 0.59 22.69
C LEU A 242 33.77 0.66 21.47
N GLN A 243 34.86 -0.11 21.45
CA GLN A 243 35.75 -0.24 20.29
C GLN A 243 35.00 -0.86 19.09
N ALA A 244 34.30 -1.97 19.31
CA ALA A 244 33.49 -2.61 18.27
C ALA A 244 32.38 -1.68 17.74
N LEU A 245 31.74 -0.91 18.63
CA LEU A 245 30.76 0.10 18.24
C LEU A 245 31.36 1.24 17.42
N ALA A 246 32.57 1.69 17.75
CA ALA A 246 33.26 2.74 17.00
C ALA A 246 33.68 2.27 15.61
N TYR A 247 34.18 1.05 15.50
CA TYR A 247 34.64 0.48 14.23
C TYR A 247 33.49 0.15 13.27
N HIS A 248 32.38 -0.44 13.75
CA HIS A 248 31.26 -0.86 12.90
C HIS A 248 30.11 0.15 12.77
N GLY A 249 30.16 1.26 13.50
CA GLY A 249 29.14 2.33 13.44
C GLY A 249 27.75 1.96 13.98
N GLY A 250 27.58 0.76 14.58
CA GLY A 250 26.30 0.36 15.17
C GLY A 250 26.27 -1.00 15.83
N ALA A 251 25.38 -1.15 16.82
CA ALA A 251 25.26 -2.36 17.64
C ALA A 251 24.80 -3.62 16.87
N LYS A 252 24.16 -3.47 15.71
CA LYS A 252 23.79 -4.62 14.87
C LYS A 252 25.01 -5.17 14.12
N ALA A 253 25.74 -4.31 13.43
CA ALA A 253 26.94 -4.68 12.68
C ALA A 253 28.02 -5.24 13.62
N ALA A 254 28.27 -4.58 14.76
CA ALA A 254 29.23 -5.06 15.76
C ALA A 254 28.92 -6.47 16.29
N ARG A 255 27.62 -6.82 16.48
CA ARG A 255 27.25 -8.18 16.91
C ARG A 255 27.47 -9.23 15.84
N GLN A 256 27.30 -8.87 14.57
CA GLN A 256 27.45 -9.79 13.45
C GLN A 256 28.92 -10.03 13.13
N ASP A 257 29.78 -9.03 13.38
CA ASP A 257 31.21 -9.10 13.11
C ASP A 257 32.03 -9.35 14.40
N GLY A 258 31.78 -10.49 15.04
CA GLY A 258 32.63 -11.02 16.11
C GLY A 258 32.37 -10.50 17.53
N ALA A 259 31.79 -9.32 17.75
CA ALA A 259 31.53 -8.81 19.12
C ALA A 259 30.23 -9.35 19.77
N GLY A 260 29.63 -10.40 19.20
CA GLY A 260 28.40 -11.01 19.71
C GLY A 260 28.54 -11.62 21.12
N ALA A 261 29.69 -12.23 21.42
CA ALA A 261 29.97 -12.81 22.74
C ALA A 261 30.08 -11.72 23.83
N CYS A 262 30.78 -10.63 23.52
CA CYS A 262 30.91 -9.45 24.39
C CYS A 262 29.54 -8.83 24.69
N TYR A 263 28.70 -8.66 23.67
CA TYR A 263 27.32 -8.20 23.84
C TYR A 263 26.51 -9.12 24.76
N ALA A 264 26.58 -10.44 24.54
CA ALA A 264 25.82 -11.42 25.33
C ALA A 264 26.28 -11.45 26.80
N TRP A 265 27.58 -11.25 27.06
CA TRP A 265 28.13 -11.11 28.40
C TRP A 265 27.61 -9.84 29.08
N LEU A 266 27.80 -8.67 28.46
CA LEU A 266 27.30 -7.39 29.01
C LEU A 266 25.79 -7.38 29.22
N TYR A 267 25.01 -8.06 28.37
CA TYR A 267 23.57 -8.17 28.55
C TYR A 267 23.17 -8.95 29.82
N ARG A 268 24.01 -9.89 30.28
CA ARG A 268 23.79 -10.70 31.48
C ARG A 268 24.41 -10.10 32.75
N HIS A 269 25.48 -9.34 32.63
CA HIS A 269 26.25 -8.82 33.77
C HIS A 269 26.12 -7.30 33.98
N ASP A 270 25.69 -6.55 32.96
CA ASP A 270 25.65 -5.07 32.97
C ASP A 270 24.66 -4.49 31.94
N ARG A 271 23.42 -4.96 31.99
CA ARG A 271 22.39 -4.65 30.98
C ARG A 271 22.07 -3.15 30.89
N HIS A 272 22.02 -2.47 32.04
CA HIS A 272 21.65 -1.05 32.08
C HIS A 272 22.65 -0.20 31.30
N TRP A 273 23.94 -0.37 31.58
CA TRP A 273 25.00 0.32 30.86
C TRP A 273 24.96 0.00 29.35
N LEU A 274 24.80 -1.28 28.98
CA LEU A 274 24.76 -1.70 27.58
C LEU A 274 23.62 -1.04 26.79
N MET A 275 22.44 -0.92 27.40
CA MET A 275 21.29 -0.27 26.75
C MET A 275 21.54 1.23 26.56
N VAL A 276 22.06 1.92 27.58
CA VAL A 276 22.42 3.35 27.48
C VAL A 276 23.48 3.58 26.41
N ALA A 277 24.57 2.80 26.40
CA ALA A 277 25.66 2.92 25.43
C ALA A 277 25.17 2.72 23.98
N ASN A 278 24.24 1.78 23.75
CA ASN A 278 23.68 1.52 22.43
C ASN A 278 22.64 2.57 21.99
N GLN A 279 22.00 3.26 22.94
CA GLN A 279 20.98 4.26 22.65
C GLN A 279 21.58 5.56 22.11
N VAL A 280 22.76 5.95 22.60
CA VAL A 280 23.49 7.16 22.16
C VAL A 280 23.92 7.10 20.68
N ARG A 281 24.03 5.89 20.10
CA ARG A 281 24.58 5.68 18.75
C ARG A 281 23.61 5.02 17.78
N GLN A 282 22.31 5.17 17.97
CA GLN A 282 21.33 4.71 16.98
C GLN A 282 21.37 5.57 15.70
N HIS A 283 22.35 5.33 14.83
CA HIS A 283 22.23 5.76 13.45
C HIS A 283 21.12 4.93 12.79
N ARG A 284 20.02 5.58 12.41
CA ARG A 284 19.02 4.98 11.53
C ARG A 284 19.69 4.74 10.18
N GLN A 285 20.15 3.52 9.94
CA GLN A 285 20.30 3.05 8.56
C GLN A 285 18.90 2.87 7.99
N GLY A 286 18.41 3.88 7.27
CA GLY A 286 17.21 3.72 6.44
C GLY A 286 17.45 2.64 5.37
N ASN A 287 16.37 2.04 4.87
CA ASN A 287 16.35 0.97 3.86
C ASN A 287 16.98 1.31 2.49
N ASN A 288 17.78 2.38 2.38
CA ASN A 288 18.27 2.90 1.09
C ASN A 288 19.66 2.38 0.68
N SER A 289 20.19 1.35 1.32
CA SER A 289 21.60 0.95 1.15
C SER A 289 21.91 0.12 -0.10
N HIS A 290 21.02 0.00 -1.09
CA HIS A 290 21.37 -0.80 -2.28
C HIS A 290 20.65 -0.44 -3.59
N ILE A 291 20.27 0.83 -3.79
CA ILE A 291 19.76 1.26 -5.11
C ILE A 291 20.94 1.68 -5.98
N ASP A 292 21.29 0.86 -6.98
CA ASP A 292 22.21 1.24 -8.05
C ASP A 292 21.51 2.27 -8.98
N TRP A 293 21.79 3.54 -8.71
CA TRP A 293 21.25 4.68 -9.46
C TRP A 293 21.72 4.69 -10.91
N GLY A 294 22.96 4.27 -11.19
CA GLY A 294 23.52 4.25 -12.54
C GLY A 294 22.84 3.20 -13.43
N ALA A 295 22.62 1.98 -12.90
CA ALA A 295 21.88 0.97 -13.64
C ALA A 295 20.41 1.35 -13.83
N ARG A 296 19.80 2.01 -12.83
CA ARG A 296 18.43 2.52 -12.92
C ARG A 296 18.29 3.61 -13.99
N ASP A 297 19.23 4.57 -14.02
CA ASP A 297 19.25 5.66 -14.98
C ASP A 297 19.34 5.14 -16.43
N ARG A 298 20.26 4.20 -16.69
CA ARG A 298 20.40 3.55 -18.00
C ARG A 298 19.13 2.82 -18.44
N ARG A 299 18.41 2.16 -17.53
CA ARG A 299 17.15 1.46 -17.87
C ARG A 299 16.04 2.46 -18.20
N LEU A 300 15.89 3.51 -17.40
CA LEU A 300 14.83 4.50 -17.57
C LEU A 300 15.05 5.35 -18.82
N VAL A 301 16.29 5.77 -19.13
CA VAL A 301 16.56 6.56 -20.34
C VAL A 301 16.28 5.77 -21.62
N ARG A 302 16.55 4.46 -21.65
CA ARG A 302 16.19 3.60 -22.79
C ARG A 302 14.66 3.55 -23.01
N LEU A 303 13.89 3.50 -21.93
CA LEU A 303 12.44 3.54 -22.00
C LEU A 303 11.95 4.92 -22.49
N LEU A 304 12.53 6.01 -21.99
CA LEU A 304 12.24 7.37 -22.44
C LEU A 304 12.51 7.55 -23.94
N ILE A 305 13.64 7.06 -24.45
CA ILE A 305 13.98 7.10 -25.88
C ILE A 305 12.94 6.32 -26.71
N ARG A 306 12.51 5.14 -26.24
CA ARG A 306 11.49 4.35 -26.94
C ARG A 306 10.14 5.08 -26.98
N ILE A 307 9.73 5.68 -25.87
CA ILE A 307 8.50 6.49 -25.78
C ILE A 307 8.60 7.70 -26.71
N GLY A 308 9.75 8.39 -26.71
CA GLY A 308 10.01 9.54 -27.57
C GLY A 308 9.82 9.19 -29.04
N ARG A 309 10.56 8.19 -29.54
CA ARG A 309 10.48 7.72 -30.93
C ARG A 309 9.07 7.29 -31.34
N GLY A 310 8.39 6.51 -30.49
CA GLY A 310 7.02 6.07 -30.77
C GLY A 310 5.98 7.20 -30.78
N SER A 311 6.35 8.42 -30.39
CA SER A 311 5.47 9.59 -30.32
C SER A 311 5.88 10.71 -31.28
N GLU A 312 6.91 10.52 -32.10
CA GLU A 312 7.44 11.57 -33.00
C GLU A 312 6.51 11.88 -34.17
N GLU A 313 5.87 10.86 -34.73
CA GLU A 313 5.02 10.99 -35.93
C GLU A 313 3.58 11.42 -35.59
N ASP A 314 3.14 11.21 -34.35
CA ASP A 314 1.79 11.56 -33.92
C ASP A 314 1.70 13.03 -33.48
N LEU A 315 1.34 13.88 -34.44
CA LEU A 315 1.14 15.31 -34.22
C LEU A 315 -0.11 15.63 -33.38
N GLY A 316 -1.02 14.67 -33.14
CA GLY A 316 -2.25 14.85 -32.37
C GLY A 316 -2.06 14.70 -30.85
N LEU A 317 -0.90 14.21 -30.40
CA LEU A 317 -0.64 13.98 -28.98
C LEU A 317 -0.65 15.26 -28.15
N PRO A 318 -1.05 15.19 -26.86
CA PRO A 318 -0.88 16.29 -25.92
C PRO A 318 0.59 16.67 -25.78
N ARG A 319 0.87 17.86 -25.26
CA ARG A 319 2.24 18.39 -25.10
C ARG A 319 3.15 17.37 -24.43
N ARG A 320 4.25 17.01 -25.11
CA ARG A 320 5.29 16.09 -24.62
C ARG A 320 6.21 16.80 -23.64
N SER A 321 5.62 17.32 -22.56
CA SER A 321 6.33 17.99 -21.49
C SER A 321 7.16 17.00 -20.65
N ARG A 322 8.04 17.53 -19.79
CA ARG A 322 8.78 16.70 -18.81
C ARG A 322 7.84 15.81 -18.01
N ASN A 323 6.74 16.37 -17.52
CA ASN A 323 5.73 15.63 -16.76
C ASN A 323 5.05 14.56 -17.60
N TRP A 324 4.76 14.83 -18.88
CA TRP A 324 4.19 13.84 -19.79
C TRP A 324 5.09 12.61 -19.95
N PHE A 325 6.40 12.81 -20.14
CA PHE A 325 7.36 11.70 -20.17
C PHE A 325 7.45 10.95 -18.83
N LEU A 326 7.49 11.68 -17.71
CA LEU A 326 7.57 11.07 -16.38
C LEU A 326 6.33 10.23 -16.03
N GLN A 327 5.14 10.61 -16.50
CA GLN A 327 3.90 9.85 -16.29
C GLN A 327 3.91 8.47 -16.98
N LYS A 328 4.73 8.31 -18.03
CA LYS A 328 4.88 7.04 -18.75
C LYS A 328 5.92 6.10 -18.11
N LEU A 329 6.61 6.52 -17.05
CA LEU A 329 7.61 5.72 -16.36
C LEU A 329 7.04 4.97 -15.14
N PRO A 330 7.58 3.78 -14.82
CA PRO A 330 7.26 3.10 -13.58
C PRO A 330 7.78 3.89 -12.37
N HIS A 331 7.02 3.88 -11.27
CA HIS A 331 7.37 4.57 -10.02
C HIS A 331 7.68 6.08 -10.20
N ARG A 332 6.84 6.81 -10.97
CA ARG A 332 7.02 8.24 -11.31
C ARG A 332 7.50 9.12 -10.16
N ALA A 333 6.89 9.00 -8.98
CA ALA A 333 7.21 9.84 -7.83
C ALA A 333 8.64 9.62 -7.34
N SER A 334 9.12 8.38 -7.36
CA SER A 334 10.51 8.06 -7.00
C SER A 334 11.49 8.64 -8.02
N VAL A 335 11.18 8.56 -9.32
CA VAL A 335 12.03 9.12 -10.37
C VAL A 335 12.10 10.63 -10.25
N GLU A 336 10.95 11.29 -10.11
CA GLU A 336 10.81 12.75 -9.97
C GLU A 336 11.63 13.29 -8.79
N HIS A 337 11.49 12.67 -7.60
CA HIS A 337 12.24 13.08 -6.40
C HIS A 337 13.75 12.83 -6.48
N HIS A 338 14.21 11.91 -7.34
CA HIS A 338 15.62 11.52 -7.44
C HIS A 338 16.22 11.85 -8.81
N LEU A 339 15.63 12.77 -9.58
CA LEU A 339 16.17 13.19 -10.89
C LEU A 339 17.60 13.73 -10.79
N GLY A 340 17.99 14.29 -9.65
CA GLY A 340 19.38 14.71 -9.39
C GLY A 340 20.40 13.56 -9.42
N GLN A 341 19.95 12.31 -9.23
CA GLN A 341 20.76 11.10 -9.24
C GLN A 341 20.62 10.31 -10.56
N LEU A 342 19.88 10.86 -11.54
CA LEU A 342 19.58 10.24 -12.83
C LEU A 342 19.99 11.20 -13.98
N PRO A 343 21.30 11.44 -14.18
CA PRO A 343 21.80 12.42 -15.14
C PRO A 343 21.35 12.15 -16.58
N LEU A 344 21.30 10.89 -17.04
CA LEU A 344 20.89 10.55 -18.41
C LEU A 344 19.41 10.84 -18.64
N CYS A 345 18.55 10.47 -17.69
CA CYS A 345 17.12 10.82 -17.74
C CYS A 345 16.92 12.34 -17.72
N ARG A 346 17.69 13.07 -16.90
CA ARG A 346 17.62 14.53 -16.85
C ARG A 346 17.99 15.14 -18.20
N THR A 347 19.13 14.76 -18.79
CA THR A 347 19.57 15.26 -20.09
C THR A 347 18.55 14.95 -21.19
N PHE A 348 17.95 13.76 -21.18
CA PHE A 348 16.87 13.43 -22.11
C PHE A 348 15.68 14.38 -21.95
N LEU A 349 15.20 14.58 -20.72
CA LEU A 349 14.04 15.42 -20.45
C LEU A 349 14.32 16.91 -20.74
N ASP A 350 15.57 17.37 -20.59
CA ASP A 350 15.98 18.73 -20.93
C ASP A 350 16.04 18.93 -22.46
N ARG A 351 16.38 17.88 -23.22
CA ARG A 351 16.57 17.94 -24.67
C ARG A 351 15.28 17.70 -25.48
N TYR A 352 14.43 16.77 -25.04
CA TYR A 352 13.30 16.26 -25.83
C TYR A 352 11.94 16.67 -25.31
N ALA A 353 11.85 17.32 -24.14
CA ALA A 353 10.58 17.83 -23.66
C ALA A 353 10.17 19.09 -24.41
N GLU A 354 8.98 19.08 -24.99
CA GLU A 354 8.44 20.22 -25.74
C GLU A 354 8.23 21.42 -24.80
N SER A 355 8.73 22.58 -25.21
CA SER A 355 8.32 23.88 -24.71
C SER A 355 6.85 24.18 -25.06
N VAL A 356 6.29 25.23 -24.48
CA VAL A 356 4.93 25.68 -24.85
C VAL A 356 4.91 26.09 -26.33
N GLY A 357 5.93 26.80 -26.79
CA GLY A 357 6.02 27.28 -28.17
C GLY A 357 6.13 26.15 -29.20
N GLU A 358 7.01 25.18 -28.97
CA GLU A 358 7.15 24.02 -29.86
C GLU A 358 5.85 23.22 -29.96
N TYR A 359 5.12 23.07 -28.85
CA TYR A 359 3.81 22.41 -28.88
C TYR A 359 2.74 23.20 -29.65
N GLN A 360 2.71 24.52 -29.49
CA GLN A 360 1.79 25.39 -30.25
C GLN A 360 2.10 25.32 -31.75
N ILE A 361 3.38 25.33 -32.13
CA ILE A 361 3.83 25.15 -33.51
C ILE A 361 3.40 23.79 -34.04
N ARG A 362 3.64 22.70 -33.30
CA ARG A 362 3.23 21.34 -33.72
C ARG A 362 1.74 21.24 -34.00
N ARG A 363 0.90 21.86 -33.15
CA ARG A 363 -0.56 21.90 -33.35
C ARG A 363 -0.96 22.70 -34.60
N LEU A 364 -0.31 23.84 -34.84
CA LEU A 364 -0.51 24.61 -36.07
C LEU A 364 -0.11 23.79 -37.30
N THR A 365 1.05 23.15 -37.27
CA THR A 365 1.52 22.28 -38.35
C THR A 365 0.53 21.14 -38.60
N ALA A 366 0.00 20.51 -37.56
CA ALA A 366 -1.02 19.46 -37.69
C ALA A 366 -2.28 19.97 -38.39
N ALA A 367 -2.80 21.13 -37.98
CA ALA A 367 -3.99 21.74 -38.59
C ALA A 367 -3.75 22.15 -40.05
N MET A 368 -2.57 22.67 -40.37
CA MET A 368 -2.20 23.00 -41.77
C MET A 368 -2.09 21.76 -42.65
N LEU A 369 -1.55 20.65 -42.13
CA LEU A 369 -1.49 19.39 -42.87
C LEU A 369 -2.89 18.79 -43.10
N GLU A 370 -3.77 18.89 -42.12
CA GLU A 370 -5.18 18.48 -42.25
C GLU A 370 -5.89 19.30 -43.35
N ASP A 371 -5.66 20.61 -43.40
CA ASP A 371 -6.20 21.50 -44.44
C ASP A 371 -5.74 21.08 -45.84
N VAL A 372 -4.44 20.80 -46.00
CA VAL A 372 -3.88 20.30 -47.27
C VAL A 372 -4.50 18.95 -47.67
N GLN A 373 -4.70 18.03 -46.73
CA GLN A 373 -5.29 16.72 -47.00
C GLN A 373 -6.79 16.80 -47.36
N THR A 374 -7.50 17.76 -46.79
CA THR A 374 -8.96 17.94 -46.99
C THR A 374 -9.30 18.90 -48.12
N GLY A 375 -8.29 19.57 -48.71
CA GLY A 375 -8.48 20.58 -49.76
C GLY A 375 -9.08 21.89 -49.26
N ILE A 376 -8.96 22.17 -47.97
CA ILE A 376 -9.45 23.41 -47.32
C ILE A 376 -8.31 24.43 -47.28
N THR A 377 -8.61 25.69 -47.56
CA THR A 377 -7.65 26.80 -47.42
C THR A 377 -8.06 27.69 -46.25
N SER A 378 -7.59 27.40 -45.05
CA SER A 378 -7.89 28.22 -43.88
C SER A 378 -7.09 29.52 -43.87
N ARG A 379 -7.75 30.62 -43.48
CA ARG A 379 -7.06 31.88 -43.19
C ARG A 379 -6.37 31.82 -41.83
N ARG A 380 -5.41 32.72 -41.60
CA ARG A 380 -4.55 32.73 -40.40
C ARG A 380 -5.36 32.72 -39.10
N TRP A 381 -6.36 33.58 -39.01
CA TRP A 381 -7.18 33.72 -37.82
C TRP A 381 -8.04 32.46 -37.56
N GLU A 382 -8.40 31.70 -38.61
CA GLU A 382 -9.14 30.43 -38.50
C GLU A 382 -8.26 29.33 -37.93
N LEU A 383 -7.01 29.23 -38.40
CA LEU A 383 -6.00 28.31 -37.85
C LEU A 383 -5.66 28.65 -36.40
N GLU A 384 -5.46 29.92 -36.09
CA GLU A 384 -5.22 30.40 -34.71
C GLU A 384 -6.38 30.00 -33.79
N LYS A 385 -7.63 30.17 -34.24
CA LYS A 385 -8.83 29.80 -33.47
C LYS A 385 -8.96 28.27 -33.29
N ARG A 386 -8.81 27.46 -34.34
CA ARG A 386 -8.84 25.98 -34.27
C ARG A 386 -7.76 25.44 -33.34
N CYS A 387 -6.58 26.06 -33.35
CA CYS A 387 -5.48 25.69 -32.46
C CYS A 387 -5.58 26.33 -31.06
N GLY A 388 -6.65 27.06 -30.74
CA GLY A 388 -6.82 27.70 -29.43
C GLY A 388 -5.70 28.69 -29.07
N LEU A 389 -5.16 29.39 -30.08
CA LEU A 389 -4.08 30.36 -29.94
C LEU A 389 -4.64 31.79 -29.87
N GLU A 390 -5.04 32.21 -28.68
CA GLU A 390 -5.36 33.61 -28.41
C GLU A 390 -4.09 34.46 -28.37
N LYS A 391 -4.18 35.74 -28.79
CA LYS A 391 -3.04 36.68 -28.81
C LYS A 391 -2.30 36.79 -27.48
N SER A 392 -2.99 36.64 -26.35
CA SER A 392 -2.42 36.68 -24.99
C SER A 392 -1.68 35.40 -24.58
N ARG A 393 -1.92 34.27 -25.26
CA ARG A 393 -1.41 32.94 -24.91
C ARG A 393 -0.35 32.41 -25.87
N MET A 394 -0.05 33.14 -26.94
CA MET A 394 0.97 32.74 -27.92
C MET A 394 2.38 32.95 -27.38
N ALA A 395 3.19 31.89 -27.43
CA ALA A 395 4.60 31.98 -27.08
C ALA A 395 5.37 32.78 -28.16
N PRO A 396 6.45 33.50 -27.79
CA PRO A 396 7.27 34.25 -28.76
C PRO A 396 7.76 33.42 -29.95
N LEU A 397 8.13 32.16 -29.69
CA LEU A 397 8.55 31.19 -30.71
C LEU A 397 7.43 30.92 -31.73
N THR A 398 6.20 30.76 -31.28
CA THR A 398 5.01 30.55 -32.12
C THR A 398 4.74 31.78 -32.99
N THR A 399 4.84 32.99 -32.42
CA THR A 399 4.67 34.24 -33.17
C THR A 399 5.72 34.39 -34.26
N ALA A 400 6.98 34.05 -33.97
CA ALA A 400 8.05 34.04 -34.97
C ALA A 400 7.79 33.02 -36.08
N PHE A 401 7.33 31.81 -35.72
CA PHE A 401 6.95 30.79 -36.70
C PHE A 401 5.80 31.24 -37.61
N ILE A 402 4.73 31.82 -37.05
CA ILE A 402 3.60 32.33 -37.84
C ILE A 402 4.05 33.45 -38.81
N ARG A 403 4.96 34.33 -38.39
CA ARG A 403 5.54 35.36 -39.28
C ARG A 403 6.35 34.74 -40.42
N LEU A 404 7.10 33.66 -40.15
CA LEU A 404 7.90 32.96 -41.15
C LEU A 404 7.02 32.31 -42.23
N ILE A 405 5.91 31.68 -41.84
CA ILE A 405 4.97 31.02 -42.76
C ILE A 405 3.96 31.99 -43.40
N GLY A 406 4.00 33.28 -43.06
CA GLY A 406 3.02 34.29 -43.49
C GLY A 406 2.87 34.49 -45.00
N ARG A 407 3.75 33.89 -45.83
CA ARG A 407 3.60 33.84 -47.30
C ARG A 407 2.62 32.77 -47.81
N TRP A 408 2.11 31.90 -46.94
CA TRP A 408 1.18 30.80 -47.29
C TRP A 408 -0.27 31.07 -46.86
N ILE A 409 -0.56 32.20 -46.19
CA ILE A 409 -1.83 32.44 -45.49
C ILE A 409 -2.41 33.85 -45.77
N GLU A 410 -1.76 34.63 -46.64
CA GLU A 410 -2.38 35.78 -47.34
C GLU A 410 -3.02 35.28 -48.63
#